data_AF-A0A5C6ETC3-F1
#
_entry.id   AF-A0A5C6ETC3-F1
#
_cell.length_a   1.000
_cell.length_b   1.000
_cell.length_c   1.000
_cell.angle_alpha   90.00
_cell.angle_beta   90.00
_cell.angle_gamma   90.00
#
_symmetry.space_group_name_H-M   'P 1'
#
loop_
_entity.id
_entity.type
_entity.pdbx_description
1 polymer ?
#
loop_
_entity_poly.entity_id
_entity_poly.type
_entity_poly.pdbx_seq_one_letter_code
_entity_poly.pdbx_strand_id
1 'polypeptide(L)'
;MNHAEIRSRFRDAVGPARYCKFVVETHRSGRLRYWQEQLWEPFAAEHSLHLEFPALKDCCAVCHVHGCRLDTDTVPIIYGTPITPTDAELNVPQTLFPCAGLAAGGGCCVGEQTTADVQFCPDCRTAHERWVSQVFKRDIATADSQEIRLYLAAKASKFNAESPTDCLLRYYKSWKPPRSPADSALADIVAVVTEIHRAVTTNDPRVDVAALLSSVYPMFALTASCDTDSMILDHCKMHYIAANAIVHG
;
A
#
# COMPACT_ATOMS: atom_id res chain seq x y z
N MET A 1 0.13 -30.01 23.05
CA MET A 1 0.54 -28.59 23.09
C MET A 1 -0.40 -27.78 22.23
N ASN A 2 -0.80 -26.59 22.66
CA ASN A 2 -1.62 -25.70 21.82
C ASN A 2 -0.74 -24.96 20.78
N HIS A 3 -1.35 -24.27 19.81
CA HIS A 3 -0.58 -23.59 18.75
C HIS A 3 0.39 -22.53 19.29
N ALA A 4 0.05 -21.81 20.35
CA ALA A 4 0.93 -20.79 20.92
C ALA A 4 2.19 -21.42 21.57
N GLU A 5 2.02 -22.53 22.29
CA GLU A 5 3.12 -23.29 22.88
C GLU A 5 4.04 -23.87 21.81
N ILE A 6 3.48 -24.47 20.75
CA ILE A 6 4.24 -25.02 19.63
C ILE A 6 5.09 -23.93 18.99
N ARG A 7 4.48 -22.77 18.68
CA ARG A 7 5.20 -21.63 18.10
C ARG A 7 6.32 -21.13 18.99
N SER A 8 6.07 -20.96 20.29
CA SER A 8 7.08 -20.47 21.24
C SER A 8 8.27 -21.42 21.30
N ARG A 9 8.03 -22.70 21.53
CA ARG A 9 9.09 -23.71 21.64
C ARG A 9 9.86 -23.88 20.33
N PHE A 10 9.17 -23.85 19.20
CA PHE A 10 9.80 -23.95 17.89
C PHE A 10 10.70 -22.74 17.63
N ARG A 11 10.23 -21.53 17.96
CA ARG A 11 11.01 -20.30 17.85
C ARG A 11 12.29 -20.36 18.70
N ASP A 12 12.19 -20.88 19.92
CA ASP A 12 13.34 -21.03 20.83
C ASP A 12 14.35 -22.05 20.28
N ALA A 13 13.87 -23.15 19.69
CA ALA A 13 14.71 -24.21 19.15
C ALA A 13 15.49 -23.77 17.89
N VAL A 14 14.85 -23.08 16.94
CA VAL A 14 15.48 -22.71 15.66
C VAL A 14 16.08 -21.30 15.65
N GLY A 15 15.75 -20.49 16.66
CA GLY A 15 16.10 -19.09 16.76
C GLY A 15 15.16 -18.16 15.96
N PRO A 16 15.06 -16.88 16.37
CA PRO A 16 14.03 -15.96 15.88
C PRO A 16 14.10 -15.71 14.37
N ALA A 17 15.30 -15.53 13.80
CA ALA A 17 15.45 -15.25 12.37
C ALA A 17 14.99 -16.42 11.48
N ARG A 18 15.36 -17.65 11.86
CA ARG A 18 14.95 -18.86 11.12
C ARG A 18 13.45 -19.12 11.29
N TYR A 19 12.92 -18.89 12.49
CA TYR A 19 11.48 -18.96 12.76
C TYR A 19 10.69 -17.98 11.89
N CYS A 20 11.12 -16.71 11.81
CA CYS A 20 10.45 -15.72 10.95
C CYS A 20 10.44 -16.17 9.48
N LYS A 21 11.60 -16.61 8.96
CA LYS A 21 11.68 -17.15 7.60
C LYS A 21 10.78 -18.36 7.40
N PHE A 22 10.71 -19.26 8.39
CA PHE A 22 9.85 -20.44 8.35
C PHE A 22 8.38 -20.05 8.24
N VAL A 23 7.89 -19.16 9.11
CA VAL A 23 6.49 -18.70 9.11
C VAL A 23 6.15 -18.05 7.76
N VAL A 24 6.99 -17.10 7.29
CA VAL A 24 6.75 -16.39 6.03
C VAL A 24 6.63 -17.34 4.83
N GLU A 25 7.53 -18.32 4.73
CA GLU A 25 7.54 -19.26 3.59
C GLU A 25 6.44 -20.33 3.69
N THR A 26 5.99 -20.67 4.90
CA THR A 26 4.81 -21.54 5.12
C THR A 26 3.52 -20.90 4.58
N HIS A 27 3.36 -19.58 4.67
CA HIS A 27 2.19 -18.90 4.09
C HIS A 27 2.19 -18.92 2.56
N ARG A 28 3.37 -18.74 1.96
CA ARG A 28 3.56 -18.62 0.50
C ARG A 28 3.52 -19.95 -0.25
N SER A 29 3.75 -21.06 0.45
CA SER A 29 3.93 -22.37 -0.18
C SER A 29 2.71 -23.28 0.05
N GLY A 30 2.49 -24.21 -0.87
CA GLY A 30 1.49 -25.29 -0.73
C GLY A 30 2.01 -26.53 0.03
N ARG A 31 3.29 -26.52 0.42
CA ARG A 31 3.98 -27.57 1.18
C ARG A 31 5.22 -26.99 1.88
N LEU A 32 5.79 -27.74 2.83
CA LEU A 32 7.11 -27.40 3.35
C LEU A 32 8.17 -27.54 2.25
N ARG A 33 9.15 -26.64 2.27
CA ARG A 33 10.38 -26.78 1.48
C ARG A 33 11.34 -27.69 2.22
N TYR A 34 12.29 -28.27 1.49
CA TYR A 34 13.32 -29.15 2.06
C TYR A 34 14.00 -28.59 3.31
N TRP A 35 14.41 -27.32 3.29
CA TRP A 35 15.04 -26.70 4.47
C TRP A 35 14.06 -26.48 5.63
N GLN A 36 12.76 -26.33 5.37
CA GLN A 36 11.73 -26.25 6.41
C GLN A 36 11.50 -27.62 7.04
N GLU A 37 11.46 -28.69 6.23
CA GLU A 37 11.39 -30.08 6.71
C GLU A 37 12.56 -30.38 7.65
N GLN A 38 13.78 -30.03 7.25
CA GLN A 38 14.98 -30.19 8.09
C GLN A 38 14.92 -29.46 9.44
N LEU A 39 14.14 -28.38 9.55
CA LEU A 39 13.93 -27.68 10.82
C LEU A 39 12.76 -28.27 11.60
N TRP A 40 11.66 -28.60 10.91
CA TRP A 40 10.41 -29.03 11.52
C TRP A 40 10.46 -30.47 12.01
N GLU A 41 11.00 -31.41 11.22
CA GLU A 41 10.96 -32.84 11.54
C GLU A 41 11.71 -33.19 12.83
N PRO A 42 12.94 -32.69 13.09
CA PRO A 42 13.62 -32.99 14.36
C PRO A 42 12.86 -32.44 15.56
N PHE A 43 12.34 -31.22 15.46
CA PHE A 43 11.53 -30.59 16.51
C PHE A 43 10.22 -31.35 16.75
N ALA A 44 9.54 -31.75 15.68
CA ALA A 44 8.30 -32.50 15.77
C ALA A 44 8.52 -33.88 16.41
N ALA A 45 9.61 -34.57 16.04
CA ALA A 45 9.99 -35.84 16.65
C ALA A 45 10.31 -35.69 18.15
N GLU A 46 11.12 -34.70 18.54
CA GLU A 46 11.49 -34.42 19.93
C GLU A 46 10.26 -34.18 20.82
N HIS A 47 9.24 -33.51 20.29
CA HIS A 47 8.03 -33.17 21.03
C HIS A 47 6.83 -34.07 20.73
N SER A 48 7.02 -35.18 20.00
CA SER A 48 5.95 -36.11 19.60
C SER A 48 4.75 -35.40 18.93
N LEU A 49 5.04 -34.46 18.04
CA LEU A 49 4.06 -33.71 17.27
C LEU A 49 3.82 -34.39 15.92
N HIS A 50 2.54 -34.60 15.60
CA HIS A 50 2.09 -35.09 14.30
C HIS A 50 1.13 -34.06 13.69
N LEU A 51 1.70 -33.01 13.09
CA LEU A 51 0.93 -32.01 12.36
C LEU A 51 1.17 -32.17 10.86
N GLU A 52 0.11 -32.50 10.14
CA GLU A 52 0.07 -32.41 8.68
C GLU A 52 0.21 -30.96 8.23
N PHE A 53 0.68 -30.75 7.00
CA PHE A 53 0.97 -29.42 6.48
C PHE A 53 -0.19 -28.41 6.64
N PRO A 54 -1.47 -28.75 6.39
CA PRO A 54 -2.58 -27.82 6.61
C PRO A 54 -2.72 -27.36 8.08
N ALA A 55 -2.54 -28.28 9.03
CA ALA A 55 -2.61 -27.97 10.46
C ALA A 55 -1.38 -27.15 10.91
N LEU A 56 -0.20 -27.46 10.36
CA LEU A 56 1.00 -26.66 10.57
C LEU A 56 0.85 -25.24 10.00
N LYS A 57 0.24 -25.10 8.81
CA LYS A 57 -0.03 -23.81 8.18
C LYS A 57 -1.00 -22.97 9.02
N ASP A 58 -2.05 -23.56 9.58
CA ASP A 58 -2.95 -22.87 10.52
C ASP A 58 -2.24 -22.54 11.84
N CYS A 59 -1.40 -23.44 12.37
CA CYS A 59 -0.57 -23.17 13.55
C CYS A 59 0.37 -21.96 13.32
N CYS A 60 0.88 -21.81 12.10
CA CYS A 60 1.74 -20.71 11.68
C CYS A 60 0.99 -19.45 11.24
N ALA A 61 -0.35 -19.42 11.19
CA ALA A 61 -1.17 -18.27 10.77
C ALA A 61 -1.17 -17.11 11.76
N VAL A 62 0.03 -16.58 11.98
CA VAL A 62 0.33 -15.46 12.87
C VAL A 62 1.30 -14.49 12.20
N CYS A 63 1.20 -13.23 12.59
CA CYS A 63 2.22 -12.25 12.25
C CYS A 63 3.52 -12.57 12.99
N HIS A 64 4.64 -12.73 12.27
CA HIS A 64 5.94 -12.94 12.90
C HIS A 64 6.51 -11.67 13.57
N VAL A 65 5.91 -10.50 13.32
CA VAL A 65 6.26 -9.21 13.94
C VAL A 65 5.43 -8.98 15.20
N HIS A 66 4.10 -9.07 15.11
CA HIS A 66 3.18 -8.73 16.20
C HIS A 66 2.67 -9.94 17.01
N GLY A 67 2.84 -11.16 16.51
CA GLY A 67 2.40 -12.40 17.17
C GLY A 67 0.89 -12.65 17.16
N CYS A 68 0.09 -11.72 16.64
CA CYS A 68 -1.37 -11.88 16.50
C CYS A 68 -1.72 -12.87 15.39
N ARG A 69 -2.94 -13.44 15.44
CA ARG A 69 -3.48 -14.26 14.34
C ARG A 69 -3.64 -13.39 13.09
N LEU A 70 -3.44 -14.00 11.92
CA LEU A 70 -3.75 -13.35 10.64
C LEU A 70 -5.24 -13.48 10.32
N ASP A 71 -5.84 -12.37 9.89
CA ASP A 71 -7.21 -12.30 9.37
C ASP A 71 -7.21 -12.44 7.84
N THR A 72 -8.38 -12.65 7.25
CA THR A 72 -8.54 -12.76 5.79
C THR A 72 -9.23 -11.51 5.25
N ASP A 73 -8.79 -11.03 4.10
CA ASP A 73 -9.42 -9.92 3.38
C ASP A 73 -9.20 -10.06 1.88
N THR A 74 -10.02 -9.38 1.08
CA THR A 74 -9.93 -9.36 -0.38
C THR A 74 -9.24 -8.08 -0.83
N VAL A 75 -8.13 -8.21 -1.57
CA VAL A 75 -7.30 -7.08 -2.00
C VAL A 75 -7.10 -7.07 -3.51
N PRO A 76 -6.74 -5.92 -4.12
CA PRO A 76 -6.45 -5.87 -5.56
C PRO A 76 -5.25 -6.73 -5.95
N ILE A 77 -5.34 -7.34 -7.13
CA ILE A 77 -4.21 -7.97 -7.80
C ILE A 77 -3.47 -6.91 -8.64
N ILE A 78 -2.17 -6.77 -8.40
CA ILE A 78 -1.29 -5.89 -9.17
C ILE A 78 -0.61 -6.73 -10.26
N TYR A 79 -0.94 -6.42 -11.50
CA TYR A 79 -0.33 -6.99 -12.70
C TYR A 79 0.72 -6.06 -13.29
N GLY A 80 1.61 -6.64 -14.10
CA GLY A 80 2.63 -5.91 -14.83
C GLY A 80 4.04 -6.30 -14.40
N THR A 81 5.01 -5.97 -15.23
CA THR A 81 6.41 -6.02 -14.84
C THR A 81 6.61 -4.95 -13.77
N PRO A 82 7.17 -5.27 -12.58
CA PRO A 82 7.53 -4.22 -11.65
C PRO A 82 8.53 -3.31 -12.36
N ILE A 83 8.12 -2.09 -12.74
CA ILE A 83 9.06 -1.02 -13.04
C ILE A 83 9.87 -0.92 -11.76
N THR A 84 11.17 -1.23 -11.78
CA THR A 84 12.07 -1.02 -10.64
C THR A 84 12.00 0.45 -10.27
N PRO A 85 11.23 0.86 -9.25
CA PRO A 85 11.43 2.18 -8.70
C PRO A 85 12.71 2.05 -7.89
N THR A 86 13.36 3.15 -7.59
CA THR A 86 14.50 3.10 -6.67
C THR A 86 14.11 2.32 -5.42
N ASP A 87 15.00 1.41 -4.97
CA ASP A 87 14.74 0.40 -3.92
C ASP A 87 14.14 0.95 -2.61
N ALA A 88 14.15 2.27 -2.42
CA ALA A 88 13.69 2.98 -1.25
C ALA A 88 12.16 3.17 -1.15
N GLU A 89 11.39 3.14 -2.23
CA GLU A 89 9.97 3.55 -2.15
C GLU A 89 8.98 2.38 -2.13
N LEU A 90 9.20 1.32 -2.92
CA LEU A 90 8.32 0.14 -2.91
C LEU A 90 8.68 -0.93 -1.88
N ASN A 91 9.93 -0.99 -1.41
CA ASN A 91 10.34 -2.02 -0.44
C ASN A 91 10.03 -1.62 1.01
N VAL A 92 9.79 -0.33 1.29
CA VAL A 92 9.55 0.13 2.66
C VAL A 92 8.27 -0.46 3.25
N PRO A 93 7.12 -0.50 2.54
CA PRO A 93 5.93 -1.14 3.08
C PRO A 93 6.11 -2.65 3.32
N GLN A 94 6.80 -3.36 2.43
CA GLN A 94 7.03 -4.80 2.56
C GLN A 94 8.05 -5.17 3.64
N THR A 95 9.01 -4.28 3.92
CA THR A 95 10.03 -4.48 4.96
C THR A 95 9.53 -4.04 6.34
N LEU A 96 8.81 -2.92 6.43
CA LEU A 96 8.28 -2.40 7.69
C LEU A 96 6.96 -3.09 8.11
N PHE A 97 6.13 -3.47 7.15
CA PHE A 97 4.80 -4.05 7.38
C PHE A 97 4.61 -5.34 6.56
N PRO A 98 5.46 -6.37 6.79
CA PRO A 98 5.54 -7.56 5.94
C PRO A 98 4.25 -8.39 5.91
N CYS A 99 3.36 -8.20 6.88
CA CYS A 99 2.07 -8.88 6.97
C CYS A 99 0.88 -7.93 6.75
N ALA A 100 1.06 -6.73 6.19
CA ALA A 100 -0.07 -5.82 5.94
C ALA A 100 -1.02 -6.34 4.84
N GLY A 101 -0.53 -7.17 3.91
CA GLY A 101 -1.35 -7.81 2.88
C GLY A 101 -2.23 -6.81 2.13
N LEU A 102 -1.61 -5.76 1.57
CA LEU A 102 -2.32 -4.64 0.93
C LEU A 102 -2.68 -4.91 -0.53
N ALA A 103 -2.00 -5.86 -1.16
CA ALA A 103 -2.20 -6.25 -2.55
C ALA A 103 -1.62 -7.66 -2.79
N ALA A 104 -2.09 -8.31 -3.85
CA ALA A 104 -1.55 -9.58 -4.35
C ALA A 104 -0.81 -9.37 -5.68
N GLY A 105 0.19 -10.21 -5.98
CA GLY A 105 0.90 -10.16 -7.25
C GLY A 105 0.22 -11.02 -8.32
N GLY A 106 -0.11 -10.42 -9.47
CA GLY A 106 -0.80 -11.08 -10.59
C GLY A 106 0.12 -11.67 -11.67
N GLY A 107 1.42 -11.34 -11.63
CA GLY A 107 2.37 -11.68 -12.67
C GLY A 107 2.50 -10.59 -13.74
N CYS A 108 3.26 -10.86 -14.80
CA CYS A 108 3.65 -9.86 -15.79
C CYS A 108 2.52 -9.44 -16.74
N CYS A 109 1.55 -10.32 -17.02
CA CYS A 109 0.44 -10.06 -17.93
C CYS A 109 -0.86 -9.92 -17.15
N VAL A 110 -1.70 -8.94 -17.51
CA VAL A 110 -3.02 -8.75 -16.91
C VAL A 110 -3.86 -10.01 -17.09
N GLY A 111 -4.31 -10.57 -15.97
CA GLY A 111 -5.23 -11.70 -15.92
C GLY A 111 -6.69 -11.26 -15.78
N GLU A 112 -7.61 -12.22 -15.90
CA GLU A 112 -9.04 -11.96 -15.75
C GLU A 112 -9.46 -11.64 -14.30
N GLN A 113 -8.72 -12.16 -13.31
CA GLN A 113 -8.99 -11.90 -11.91
C GLN A 113 -8.41 -10.54 -11.50
N THR A 114 -9.19 -9.69 -10.85
CA THR A 114 -8.72 -8.35 -10.41
C THR A 114 -8.51 -8.26 -8.90
N THR A 115 -8.92 -9.29 -8.14
CA THR A 115 -8.84 -9.34 -6.69
C THR A 115 -8.43 -10.73 -6.21
N ALA A 116 -7.82 -10.81 -5.02
CA ALA A 116 -7.42 -12.05 -4.39
C ALA A 116 -7.63 -12.00 -2.88
N ASP A 117 -7.95 -13.14 -2.29
CA ASP A 117 -7.98 -13.30 -0.84
C ASP A 117 -6.57 -13.41 -0.29
N VAL A 118 -6.25 -12.60 0.72
CA VAL A 118 -4.97 -12.58 1.39
C VAL A 118 -5.16 -12.71 2.89
N GLN A 119 -4.14 -13.29 3.54
CA GLN A 119 -4.02 -13.21 4.99
C GLN A 119 -3.24 -11.95 5.38
N PHE A 120 -3.72 -11.21 6.37
CA PHE A 120 -3.11 -9.98 6.83
C PHE A 120 -3.10 -9.88 8.36
N CYS A 121 -2.23 -9.01 8.86
CA CYS A 121 -2.13 -8.64 10.26
C CYS A 121 -2.76 -7.26 10.47
N PRO A 122 -3.80 -7.11 11.32
CA PRO A 122 -4.45 -5.82 11.56
C PRO A 122 -3.47 -4.78 12.09
N ASP A 123 -2.57 -5.16 12.99
CA ASP A 123 -1.55 -4.25 13.53
C ASP A 123 -0.56 -3.78 12.46
N CYS A 124 -0.17 -4.65 11.52
CA CYS A 124 0.65 -4.24 10.36
C CYS A 124 -0.09 -3.23 9.47
N ARG A 125 -1.40 -3.40 9.26
CA ARG A 125 -2.19 -2.45 8.47
C ARG A 125 -2.34 -1.12 9.17
N THR A 126 -2.69 -1.11 10.46
CA THR A 126 -2.74 0.12 11.25
C THR A 126 -1.39 0.83 11.30
N ALA A 127 -0.29 0.08 11.44
CA ALA A 127 1.06 0.65 11.39
C ALA A 127 1.38 1.24 10.02
N HIS A 128 1.00 0.55 8.94
CA HIS A 128 1.13 1.06 7.58
C HIS A 128 0.31 2.33 7.36
N GLU A 129 -0.96 2.36 7.77
CA GLU A 129 -1.83 3.55 7.67
C GLU A 129 -1.27 4.75 8.43
N ARG A 130 -0.76 4.51 9.65
CA ARG A 130 -0.08 5.53 10.45
C ARG A 130 1.18 6.02 9.76
N TRP A 131 1.98 5.11 9.21
CA TRP A 131 3.21 5.44 8.49
C TRP A 131 2.91 6.21 7.21
N VAL A 132 1.94 5.79 6.40
CA VAL A 132 1.47 6.54 5.23
C VAL A 132 1.03 7.92 5.68
N SER A 133 0.20 8.03 6.72
CA SER A 133 -0.25 9.33 7.24
C SER A 133 0.90 10.21 7.73
N GLN A 134 1.96 9.63 8.31
CA GLN A 134 3.11 10.36 8.84
C GLN A 134 4.15 10.73 7.77
N VAL A 135 4.47 9.81 6.87
CA VAL A 135 5.30 10.07 5.69
C VAL A 135 4.60 11.08 4.83
N PHE A 136 3.30 10.98 4.64
CA PHE A 136 2.53 11.97 3.92
C PHE A 136 2.48 13.33 4.62
N LYS A 137 2.29 13.38 5.96
CA LYS A 137 2.42 14.63 6.74
C LYS A 137 3.84 15.21 6.67
N ARG A 138 4.86 14.36 6.68
CA ARG A 138 6.26 14.77 6.53
C ARG A 138 6.50 15.28 5.13
N ASP A 139 6.08 14.57 4.09
CA ASP A 139 6.29 14.93 2.69
C ASP A 139 5.45 16.15 2.29
N ILE A 140 4.34 16.45 3.00
CA ILE A 140 3.65 17.75 2.96
C ILE A 140 4.42 18.83 3.75
N ALA A 141 4.88 18.54 4.97
CA ALA A 141 5.64 19.49 5.77
C ALA A 141 7.04 19.80 5.17
N THR A 142 7.57 18.85 4.41
CA THR A 142 8.79 18.90 3.60
C THR A 142 8.46 18.94 2.11
N ALA A 143 7.21 19.27 1.72
CA ALA A 143 6.85 19.71 0.36
C ALA A 143 7.44 21.11 0.06
N ASP A 144 8.58 21.41 0.68
CA ASP A 144 9.80 21.81 0.03
C ASP A 144 10.36 20.76 -0.97
N SER A 145 9.51 19.99 -1.68
CA SER A 145 10.03 19.31 -2.85
C SER A 145 10.34 20.42 -3.83
N GLN A 146 11.63 20.56 -4.12
CA GLN A 146 12.13 21.52 -5.09
C GLN A 146 11.32 21.43 -6.40
N GLU A 147 10.77 20.27 -6.73
CA GLU A 147 9.85 20.04 -7.85
C GLU A 147 8.47 20.71 -7.68
N ILE A 148 7.77 20.57 -6.54
CA ILE A 148 6.50 21.26 -6.29
C ILE A 148 6.74 22.78 -6.22
N ARG A 149 7.84 23.23 -5.60
CA ARG A 149 8.22 24.65 -5.57
C ARG A 149 8.58 25.17 -6.96
N LEU A 150 9.35 24.45 -7.77
CA LEU A 150 9.70 24.84 -9.13
C LEU A 150 8.47 24.85 -10.04
N TYR A 151 7.57 23.88 -9.90
CA TYR A 151 6.32 23.82 -10.66
C TYR A 151 5.37 24.97 -10.28
N LEU A 152 5.16 25.21 -8.97
CA LEU A 152 4.34 26.31 -8.48
C LEU A 152 4.99 27.67 -8.79
N ALA A 153 6.31 27.81 -8.68
CA ALA A 153 7.02 29.03 -9.07
C ALA A 153 6.92 29.28 -10.59
N ALA A 154 7.02 28.24 -11.42
CA ALA A 154 6.81 28.34 -12.87
C ALA A 154 5.35 28.70 -13.24
N LYS A 155 4.38 28.41 -12.37
CA LYS A 155 2.96 28.74 -12.55
C LYS A 155 2.51 30.01 -11.82
N ALA A 156 3.26 30.51 -10.85
CA ALA A 156 2.89 31.68 -10.04
C ALA A 156 2.72 32.94 -10.90
N SER A 157 3.54 33.10 -11.96
CA SER A 157 3.39 34.16 -12.97
C SER A 157 2.08 34.06 -13.78
N LYS A 158 1.54 32.85 -13.95
CA LYS A 158 0.27 32.60 -14.65
C LYS A 158 -0.96 32.91 -13.79
N PHE A 159 -0.85 32.78 -12.47
CA PHE A 159 -1.99 32.92 -11.53
C PHE A 159 -1.97 34.22 -10.71
N ASN A 160 -0.95 35.07 -10.88
CA ASN A 160 -0.80 36.36 -10.20
C ASN A 160 -1.01 36.26 -8.67
N ALA A 161 -0.42 35.23 -8.06
CA ALA A 161 -0.64 34.85 -6.67
C ALA A 161 0.41 35.47 -5.74
N GLU A 162 -0.01 35.92 -4.55
CA GLU A 162 0.86 36.60 -3.57
C GLU A 162 1.65 35.61 -2.69
N SER A 163 1.27 34.33 -2.71
CA SER A 163 1.95 33.25 -1.98
C SER A 163 1.80 31.89 -2.68
N PRO A 164 2.65 30.89 -2.36
CA PRO A 164 2.51 29.53 -2.87
C PRO A 164 1.15 28.88 -2.54
N THR A 165 0.61 29.16 -1.35
CA THR A 165 -0.72 28.68 -0.93
C THR A 165 -1.84 29.34 -1.74
N ASP A 166 -1.76 30.65 -2.00
CA ASP A 166 -2.72 31.36 -2.87
C ASP A 166 -2.62 30.84 -4.32
N CYS A 167 -1.41 30.51 -4.79
CA CYS A 167 -1.21 29.89 -6.10
C CYS A 167 -1.85 28.50 -6.18
N LEU A 168 -1.68 27.67 -5.15
CA LEU A 168 -2.30 26.34 -5.06
C LEU A 168 -3.83 26.43 -5.02
N LEU A 169 -4.39 27.34 -4.22
CA LEU A 169 -5.84 27.56 -4.15
C LEU A 169 -6.42 28.05 -5.48
N ARG A 170 -5.74 28.97 -6.16
CA ARG A 170 -6.14 29.45 -7.49
C ARG A 170 -6.02 28.37 -8.56
N TYR A 171 -4.92 27.61 -8.55
CA TYR A 171 -4.74 26.45 -9.43
C TYR A 171 -5.87 25.44 -9.23
N TYR A 172 -6.13 25.07 -7.97
CA TYR A 172 -7.17 24.12 -7.59
C TYR A 172 -8.54 24.59 -8.08
N LYS A 173 -8.94 25.84 -7.77
CA LYS A 173 -10.21 26.43 -8.23
C LYS A 173 -10.31 26.57 -9.76
N SER A 174 -9.19 26.72 -10.46
CA SER A 174 -9.15 26.86 -11.91
C SER A 174 -9.19 25.53 -12.67
N TRP A 175 -9.11 24.41 -11.95
CA TRP A 175 -9.03 23.11 -12.56
C TRP A 175 -10.30 22.76 -13.31
N LYS A 176 -10.08 22.07 -14.42
CA LYS A 176 -11.14 21.48 -15.20
C LYS A 176 -10.79 20.00 -15.34
N PRO A 177 -11.73 19.09 -15.03
CA PRO A 177 -11.49 17.69 -15.21
C PRO A 177 -11.12 17.44 -16.68
N PRO A 178 -10.04 16.68 -16.94
CA PRO A 178 -9.69 16.29 -18.30
C PRO A 178 -10.83 15.49 -18.93
N ARG A 179 -10.95 15.54 -20.26
CA ARG A 179 -11.93 14.70 -20.97
C ARG A 179 -11.64 13.24 -20.64
N SER A 180 -12.71 12.47 -20.38
CA SER A 180 -12.62 11.07 -19.97
C SER A 180 -11.58 10.33 -20.81
N PRO A 181 -10.50 9.82 -20.20
CA PRO A 181 -9.53 9.01 -20.91
C PRO A 181 -10.19 7.77 -21.51
N ALA A 182 -9.62 7.24 -22.59
CA ALA A 182 -10.01 5.94 -23.12
C ALA A 182 -9.55 4.78 -22.22
N ASP A 183 -8.53 5.02 -21.39
CA ASP A 183 -8.01 4.10 -20.38
C ASP A 183 -8.92 4.11 -19.13
N SER A 184 -9.47 2.95 -18.79
CA SER A 184 -10.39 2.78 -17.66
C SER A 184 -9.74 3.10 -16.31
N ALA A 185 -8.47 2.76 -16.11
CA ALA A 185 -7.78 3.02 -14.84
C ALA A 185 -7.55 4.53 -14.63
N LEU A 186 -7.19 5.24 -15.70
CA LEU A 186 -7.05 6.69 -15.66
C LEU A 186 -8.41 7.39 -15.54
N ALA A 187 -9.48 6.81 -16.12
CA ALA A 187 -10.84 7.33 -15.96
C ALA A 187 -11.33 7.25 -14.51
N ASP A 188 -11.04 6.15 -13.81
CA ASP A 188 -11.39 6.02 -12.39
C ASP A 188 -10.64 7.03 -11.52
N ILE A 189 -9.34 7.25 -11.77
CA ILE A 189 -8.55 8.28 -11.09
C ILE A 189 -9.16 9.67 -11.34
N VAL A 190 -9.48 9.99 -12.60
CA VAL A 190 -10.10 11.28 -12.95
C VAL A 190 -11.44 11.44 -12.25
N ALA A 191 -12.27 10.40 -12.16
CA ALA A 191 -13.56 10.44 -11.49
C ALA A 191 -13.41 10.74 -9.99
N VAL A 192 -12.51 10.02 -9.29
CA VAL A 192 -12.29 10.22 -7.85
C VAL A 192 -11.70 11.61 -7.57
N VAL A 193 -10.72 12.05 -8.36
CA VAL A 193 -10.14 13.41 -8.23
C VAL A 193 -11.18 14.49 -8.53
N THR A 194 -12.10 14.24 -9.47
CA THR A 194 -13.21 15.16 -9.75
C THR A 194 -14.16 15.29 -8.56
N GLU A 195 -14.49 14.18 -7.91
CA GLU A 195 -15.36 14.18 -6.74
C GLU A 195 -14.68 14.85 -5.53
N ILE A 196 -13.38 14.61 -5.32
CA ILE A 196 -12.57 15.33 -4.33
C ILE A 196 -12.63 16.84 -4.61
N HIS A 197 -12.39 17.25 -5.86
CA HIS A 197 -12.45 18.66 -6.26
C HIS A 197 -13.81 19.28 -5.97
N ARG A 198 -14.91 18.60 -6.35
CA ARG A 198 -16.27 19.06 -6.07
C ARG A 198 -16.50 19.20 -4.57
N ALA A 199 -16.17 18.19 -3.78
CA ALA A 199 -16.40 18.18 -2.35
C ALA A 199 -15.64 19.30 -1.63
N VAL A 200 -14.36 19.50 -1.97
CA VAL A 200 -13.53 20.56 -1.36
C VAL A 200 -14.00 21.95 -1.80
N THR A 201 -14.33 22.16 -3.08
CA THR A 201 -14.79 23.48 -3.56
C THR A 201 -16.17 23.87 -3.06
N THR A 202 -17.06 22.90 -2.86
CA THR A 202 -18.43 23.13 -2.34
C THR A 202 -18.52 23.01 -0.82
N ASN A 203 -17.43 22.60 -0.16
CA ASN A 203 -17.40 22.27 1.26
C ASN A 203 -18.53 21.30 1.64
N ASP A 204 -18.73 20.24 0.86
CA ASP A 204 -19.83 19.28 1.02
C ASP A 204 -19.58 18.39 2.25
N PRO A 205 -20.30 18.57 3.37
CA PRO A 205 -20.02 17.85 4.61
C PRO A 205 -20.43 16.37 4.56
N ARG A 206 -21.12 15.95 3.48
CA ARG A 206 -21.58 14.57 3.29
C ARG A 206 -20.51 13.69 2.66
N VAL A 207 -19.44 14.28 2.14
CA VAL A 207 -18.37 13.57 1.48
C VAL A 207 -17.17 13.52 2.41
N ASP A 208 -16.75 12.32 2.77
CA ASP A 208 -15.50 12.12 3.49
C ASP A 208 -14.33 12.26 2.51
N VAL A 209 -13.84 13.50 2.38
CA VAL A 209 -12.72 13.82 1.49
C VAL A 209 -11.45 13.07 1.91
N ALA A 210 -11.24 12.83 3.21
CA ALA A 210 -10.08 12.08 3.68
C ALA A 210 -10.14 10.61 3.25
N ALA A 211 -11.34 10.00 3.27
CA ALA A 211 -11.54 8.65 2.74
C ALA A 211 -11.31 8.58 1.22
N LEU A 212 -11.79 9.57 0.45
CA LEU A 212 -11.55 9.63 -1.00
C LEU A 212 -10.08 9.85 -1.36
N LEU A 213 -9.37 10.70 -0.61
CA LEU A 213 -7.93 10.87 -0.74
C LEU A 213 -7.22 9.53 -0.47
N SER A 214 -7.61 8.82 0.59
CA SER A 214 -7.06 7.50 0.92
C SER A 214 -7.32 6.45 -0.16
N SER A 215 -8.47 6.51 -0.84
CA SER A 215 -8.82 5.54 -1.89
C SER A 215 -8.11 5.80 -3.22
N VAL A 216 -7.81 7.05 -3.57
CA VAL A 216 -7.15 7.38 -4.85
C VAL A 216 -5.63 7.23 -4.80
N TYR A 217 -5.03 7.32 -3.61
CA TYR A 217 -3.57 7.21 -3.46
C TYR A 217 -2.98 5.90 -4.01
N PRO A 218 -3.54 4.70 -3.69
CA PRO A 218 -3.08 3.45 -4.29
C PRO A 218 -3.21 3.45 -5.82
N MET A 219 -4.22 4.11 -6.37
CA MET A 219 -4.46 4.17 -7.82
C MET A 219 -3.33 4.91 -8.55
N PHE A 220 -2.78 5.98 -7.95
CA PHE A 220 -1.62 6.68 -8.51
C PHE A 220 -0.39 5.79 -8.58
N ALA A 221 -0.15 4.96 -7.55
CA ALA A 221 0.95 4.00 -7.55
C ALA A 221 0.78 2.92 -8.63
N LEU A 222 -0.47 2.49 -8.88
CA LEU A 222 -0.82 1.51 -9.92
C LEU A 222 -0.66 2.05 -11.35
N THR A 223 -0.85 3.35 -11.56
CA THR A 223 -0.67 3.98 -12.89
C THR A 223 0.75 4.44 -13.18
N ALA A 224 1.62 4.57 -12.17
CA ALA A 224 3.04 4.89 -12.37
C ALA A 224 3.82 3.72 -13.01
N SER A 225 3.27 2.49 -12.99
CA SER A 225 3.84 1.31 -13.66
C SER A 225 3.42 1.16 -15.12
N CYS A 226 2.53 2.02 -15.61
CA CYS A 226 2.11 2.04 -17.00
C CYS A 226 2.96 3.09 -17.73
N ASP A 227 3.49 2.77 -18.92
CA ASP A 227 4.21 3.69 -19.84
C ASP A 227 3.35 4.88 -20.33
N THR A 228 2.29 5.23 -19.61
CA THR A 228 1.48 6.41 -19.86
C THR A 228 2.16 7.61 -19.21
N ASP A 229 3.09 8.21 -19.96
CA ASP A 229 3.50 9.62 -19.90
C ASP A 229 2.26 10.53 -20.15
N SER A 230 1.27 10.40 -19.28
CA SER A 230 -0.01 11.04 -19.42
C SER A 230 0.01 12.28 -18.55
N MET A 231 0.16 13.44 -19.20
CA MET A 231 -0.04 14.76 -18.60
C MET A 231 -1.33 14.85 -17.75
N ILE A 232 -2.33 13.98 -18.00
CA ILE A 232 -3.55 13.83 -17.20
C ILE A 232 -3.25 13.26 -15.81
N LEU A 233 -2.41 12.23 -15.71
CA LEU A 233 -2.02 11.59 -14.45
C LEU A 233 -1.27 12.58 -13.57
N ASP A 234 -0.31 13.32 -14.13
CA ASP A 234 0.41 14.38 -13.42
C ASP A 234 -0.55 15.47 -12.92
N HIS A 235 -1.51 15.88 -13.75
CA HIS A 235 -2.54 16.83 -13.32
C HIS A 235 -3.40 16.30 -12.16
N CYS A 236 -3.75 15.01 -12.17
CA CYS A 236 -4.53 14.37 -11.12
C CYS A 236 -3.71 14.25 -9.81
N LYS A 237 -2.44 13.87 -9.89
CA LYS A 237 -1.51 13.85 -8.74
C LYS A 237 -1.37 15.24 -8.12
N MET A 238 -1.20 16.28 -8.94
CA MET A 238 -1.12 17.65 -8.47
C MET A 238 -2.42 18.11 -7.79
N HIS A 239 -3.58 17.70 -8.33
CA HIS A 239 -4.87 17.97 -7.73
C HIS A 239 -5.08 17.27 -6.40
N TYR A 240 -4.66 16.02 -6.32
CA TYR A 240 -4.63 15.25 -5.09
C TYR A 240 -3.79 15.95 -4.02
N ILE A 241 -2.56 16.35 -4.35
CA ILE A 241 -1.66 17.07 -3.43
C ILE A 241 -2.31 18.37 -2.93
N ALA A 242 -2.88 19.17 -3.84
CA ALA A 242 -3.54 20.42 -3.48
C ALA A 242 -4.78 20.21 -2.59
N ALA A 243 -5.64 19.24 -2.92
CA ALA A 243 -6.80 18.89 -2.09
C ALA A 243 -6.38 18.48 -0.67
N ASN A 244 -5.34 17.65 -0.59
CA ASN A 244 -4.86 17.12 0.67
C ASN A 244 -4.24 18.22 1.55
N ALA A 245 -3.50 19.14 0.96
CA ALA A 245 -3.00 20.33 1.64
C ALA A 245 -4.13 21.25 2.17
N ILE A 246 -5.26 21.36 1.45
CA ILE A 246 -6.42 22.16 1.90
C ILE A 246 -7.16 21.49 3.06
N VAL A 247 -7.27 20.16 3.05
CA VAL A 247 -8.02 19.41 4.06
C VAL A 247 -7.22 19.21 5.36
N HIS A 248 -5.89 19.06 5.25
CA HIS A 248 -5.04 18.66 6.38
C HIS A 248 -3.99 19.69 6.81
N GLY A 249 -3.80 20.79 6.06
CA GLY A 249 -2.96 21.94 6.42
C GLY A 249 -3.75 23.01 7.16
#